data_AF-A0A953MXV9-F1
#
_entry.id   AF-A0A953MXV9-F1
#
_cell.length_a   1.000
_cell.length_b   1.000
_cell.length_c   1.000
_cell.angle_alpha   90.00
_cell.angle_beta   90.00
_cell.angle_gamma   90.00
#
_symmetry.space_group_name_H-M   'P 1'
#
loop_
_entity.id
_entity.type
_entity.pdbx_description
1 polymer ?
#
loop_
_entity_poly.entity_id
_entity_poly.type
_entity_poly.pdbx_seq_one_letter_code
_entity_poly.pdbx_strand_id
1 'polypeptide(L)' 'MNTSAIILMVAVQLTATCCVAYFYYRVLTTPPRPEPDSYVDNDDEPR' A
#
# COMPACT_ATOMS: atom_id res chain seq x y z
N MET A 1 30.56 -10.93 18.97
CA MET A 1 29.43 -9.99 18.70
C MET A 1 28.45 -10.08 19.86
N ASN A 2 27.94 -8.94 20.35
CA ASN A 2 26.99 -8.93 21.45
C ASN A 2 25.63 -9.46 20.97
N THR A 3 25.08 -10.48 21.62
CA THR A 3 23.79 -11.09 21.28
C THR A 3 22.67 -10.06 21.22
N SER A 4 22.67 -9.08 22.12
CA SER A 4 21.66 -8.00 22.13
C SER A 4 21.71 -7.12 20.86
N ALA A 5 22.90 -6.86 20.33
CA ALA A 5 23.07 -6.09 19.11
C ALA A 5 22.56 -6.86 17.87
N ILE A 6 22.78 -8.17 17.83
CA ILE A 6 22.27 -9.04 16.76
C ILE A 6 20.74 -9.09 16.79
N ILE A 7 20.15 -9.24 17.97
CA ILE A 7 18.69 -9.26 18.13
C ILE A 7 18.08 -7.94 17.63
N LEU A 8 18.64 -6.80 18.04
CA LEU A 8 18.17 -5.48 17.60
C LEU A 8 18.28 -5.33 16.08
N MET A 9 19.40 -5.72 15.49
CA MET A 9 19.62 -5.64 14.05
C MET A 9 18.56 -6.44 13.28
N VAL A 10 18.35 -7.71 13.66
CA VAL A 10 17.37 -8.59 13.00
C VAL A 10 15.95 -8.08 13.22
N ALA A 11 15.61 -7.60 14.42
CA ALA A 11 14.30 -7.04 14.70
C ALA A 11 13.99 -5.84 13.78
N VAL A 12 14.91 -4.88 13.65
CA VAL A 12 14.73 -3.72 12.77
C VAL A 12 14.56 -4.15 11.31
N GLN A 13 15.39 -5.09 10.83
CA GLN A 13 15.29 -5.61 9.47
C GLN A 13 13.95 -6.30 9.20
N LEU A 14 13.48 -7.14 10.12
CA LEU A 14 12.19 -7.81 9.99
C LEU A 14 11.04 -6.81 10.02
N THR A 15 11.06 -5.84 10.93
CA THR A 15 10.01 -4.81 10.99
C THR A 15 9.93 -4.02 9.68
N ALA A 16 11.07 -3.54 9.17
CA ALA A 16 11.09 -2.81 7.90
C ALA A 16 10.58 -3.67 6.73
N THR A 17 11.02 -4.94 6.67
CA THR A 17 10.59 -5.89 5.65
C THR A 17 9.09 -6.14 5.71
N CYS A 18 8.53 -6.34 6.91
CA CYS A 18 7.09 -6.52 7.12
C CYS A 18 6.28 -5.28 6.69
N CYS A 19 6.76 -4.08 7.02
CA CYS A 19 6.10 -2.84 6.58
C CYS A 19 6.03 -2.75 5.05
N VAL A 20 7.14 -3.01 4.36
CA VAL A 20 7.20 -2.97 2.89
C VAL A 20 6.30 -4.06 2.28
N ALA A 21 6.38 -5.29 2.80
CA ALA A 21 5.55 -6.40 2.35
C ALA A 21 4.05 -6.10 2.52
N TYR A 22 3.65 -5.46 3.62
CA TYR A 22 2.27 -5.03 3.86
C TYR A 22 1.76 -4.04 2.79
N PHE A 23 2.57 -3.04 2.44
CA PHE A 23 2.18 -2.08 1.41
C PHE A 23 2.10 -2.73 0.03
N TYR A 24 3.05 -3.60 -0.33
CA TYR A 24 2.96 -4.34 -1.60
C TYR A 24 1.74 -5.24 -1.65
N TYR A 25 1.45 -5.97 -0.58
CA TYR A 25 0.24 -6.77 -0.48
C TYR A 25 -0.99 -5.90 -0.72
N ARG A 26 -1.08 -4.75 -0.05
CA ARG A 26 -2.21 -3.83 -0.25
C ARG A 26 -2.28 -3.32 -1.69
N VAL A 27 -1.19 -2.91 -2.31
CA VAL A 27 -1.17 -2.42 -3.70
C VAL A 27 -1.63 -3.50 -4.67
N LEU A 28 -1.16 -4.74 -4.51
CA LEU A 28 -1.46 -5.84 -5.43
C LEU A 28 -2.86 -6.42 -5.26
N THR A 29 -3.49 -6.24 -4.09
CA THR A 29 -4.78 -6.86 -3.76
C THR A 29 -5.93 -5.87 -3.61
N THR A 30 -5.66 -4.56 -3.51
CA THR A 30 -6.73 -3.56 -3.43
C THR A 30 -7.45 -3.53 -4.78
N PRO A 31 -8.78 -3.76 -4.82
CA PRO A 31 -9.53 -3.65 -6.07
C PRO A 31 -9.42 -2.23 -6.63
N PRO A 32 -9.45 -2.07 -7.97
CA PRO A 32 -9.49 -0.74 -8.58
C PRO A 32 -10.61 0.08 -7.97
N ARG A 33 -10.32 1.30 -7.54
CA ARG A 33 -11.37 2.23 -7.14
C ARG A 33 -12.25 2.47 -8.37
N PRO A 34 -13.58 2.38 -8.28
CA PRO A 34 -14.45 2.80 -9.36
C PRO A 34 -14.09 4.24 -9.72
N GLU A 35 -13.68 4.45 -10.97
CA GLU A 35 -13.41 5.79 -11.44
C GLU A 35 -14.73 6.56 -11.39
N PRO A 36 -14.77 7.77 -10.79
CA PRO A 36 -15.93 8.62 -10.95
C PRO A 36 -16.10 8.92 -12.43
N ASP A 37 -17.32 8.76 -12.95
CA ASP A 37 -17.62 9.10 -14.33
C ASP A 37 -17.24 10.55 -14.60
N SER A 38 -16.30 10.77 -15.52
CA SER A 38 -15.78 12.09 -15.86
C SER A 38 -16.85 12.99 -16.51
N TYR A 39 -17.97 12.42 -16.94
CA TYR A 39 -19.10 13.14 -17.54
C TYR A 39 -20.34 13.20 -16.63
N VAL A 40 -20.25 12.77 -15.37
CA VAL A 40 -21.39 12.78 -14.45
C VAL A 40 -22.03 14.16 -14.29
N ASP A 41 -21.23 15.22 -14.43
CA ASP A 41 -21.69 16.61 -14.33
C ASP A 41 -22.36 17.13 -15.62
N ASN A 42 -22.23 16.40 -16.74
CA ASN A 42 -22.67 16.80 -18.07
C ASN A 42 -23.71 15.82 -18.68
N ASP A 43 -24.17 14.82 -17.92
CA ASP A 43 -25.14 13.81 -18.37
C ASP A 43 -26.47 14.44 -18.85
N ASP A 44 -26.84 15.60 -18.30
CA ASP A 44 -28.07 16.33 -18.64
C ASP A 44 -27.91 17.34 -19.81
N GLU A 45 -26.71 17.52 -20.36
CA GLU A 45 -26.49 18.47 -21.46
C GLU A 45 -27.00 17.90 -22.81
N PRO A 46 -27.81 18.66 -23.57
CA PRO A 46 -28.27 18.24 -24.89
C PRO A 46 -27.11 18.17 -25.90
N ARG A 47 -27.12 17.14 -26.76
CA ARG A 47 -26.10 16.84 -27.77
C ARG A 47 -26.14 17.77 -28.98
#